data_AF-A0A803NG43-F1
#
_entry.id   AF-A0A803NG43-F1
#
_cell.length_a   1.000
_cell.length_b   1.000
_cell.length_c   1.000
_cell.angle_alpha   90.00
_cell.angle_beta   90.00
_cell.angle_gamma   90.00
#
_symmetry.space_group_name_H-M   'P 1'
#
loop_
_entity.id
_entity.type
_entity.pdbx_description
1 polymer ?
#
loop_
_entity_poly.entity_id
_entity_poly.type
_entity_poly.pdbx_seq_one_letter_code
_entity_poly.pdbx_strand_id
1 'polypeptide(L)'
;MCMGVTAGAYIITLFALKYRHRVLGLILISPLCKAPSWTEWLLNKVMSNLLYFYGMCGMVKELLLKRYFSKDIRGCAQVPGSDVVQACRRSLEERQSLNVWRLLEAINGRPDITDGLRKLQCRSLIFVGDNSPFHAEALYMTSKLDRRYSALVEVQSCGSMVTEEQPHAMMIPLEYFLMGYGLYKVSSQLNVSPRSPLSPLCISPELLSPESMGLKLKPIKTRISLHV
;
A
#
# COMPACT_ATOMS: atom_id res chain seq x y z
N MET A 1 1.15 -0.48 -12.67
CA MET A 1 0.20 -0.25 -11.57
C MET A 1 1.01 0.01 -10.32
N CYS A 2 0.63 1.00 -9.50
CA CYS A 2 1.34 1.31 -8.26
C CYS A 2 0.37 1.27 -7.09
N MET A 3 0.80 0.72 -5.96
CA MET A 3 0.05 0.68 -4.72
C MET A 3 0.85 1.37 -3.64
N GLY A 4 0.20 2.18 -2.82
CA GLY A 4 0.86 2.95 -1.78
C GLY A 4 -0.06 3.19 -0.59
N VAL A 5 0.53 3.19 0.60
CA VAL A 5 -0.18 3.39 1.87
C VAL A 5 0.34 4.66 2.52
N THR A 6 -0.55 5.57 2.92
CA THR A 6 -0.27 6.85 3.58
C THR A 6 0.86 7.65 2.91
N ALA A 7 2.03 7.73 3.53
CA ALA A 7 3.24 8.35 2.97
C ALA A 7 3.63 7.77 1.61
N GLY A 8 3.54 6.44 1.47
CA GLY A 8 3.78 5.76 0.19
C GLY A 8 2.77 6.14 -0.87
N ALA A 9 1.48 6.28 -0.51
CA ALA A 9 0.43 6.78 -1.40
C ALA A 9 0.77 8.18 -1.92
N TYR A 10 1.17 9.09 -1.03
CA TYR A 10 1.60 10.45 -1.41
C TYR A 10 2.77 10.43 -2.41
N ILE A 11 3.81 9.63 -2.13
CA ILE A 11 5.00 9.53 -2.98
C ILE A 11 4.64 9.00 -4.38
N ILE A 12 3.84 7.93 -4.48
CA ILE A 12 3.47 7.38 -5.79
C ILE A 12 2.52 8.30 -6.55
N THR A 13 1.66 9.06 -5.87
CA THR A 13 0.84 10.08 -6.51
C THR A 13 1.71 11.20 -7.06
N LEU A 14 2.69 11.69 -6.29
CA LEU A 14 3.66 12.67 -6.75
C LEU A 14 4.45 12.17 -7.98
N PHE A 15 4.88 10.90 -7.94
CA PHE A 15 5.53 10.24 -9.07
C PHE A 15 4.61 10.19 -10.30
N ALA A 16 3.34 9.81 -10.13
CA ALA A 16 2.36 9.75 -11.22
C ALA A 16 2.06 11.13 -11.82
N LEU A 17 2.06 12.19 -11.00
CA LEU A 17 1.91 13.57 -11.46
C LEU A 17 3.08 14.02 -12.34
N LYS A 18 4.30 13.59 -12.00
CA LYS A 18 5.53 13.94 -12.74
C LYS A 18 5.71 13.07 -14.00
N TYR A 19 5.42 11.78 -13.91
CA TYR A 19 5.67 10.79 -14.97
C TYR A 19 4.37 10.10 -15.40
N ARG A 20 3.42 10.86 -15.92
CA ARG A 20 2.06 10.39 -16.28
C ARG A 20 2.05 9.14 -17.17
N HIS A 21 2.96 9.05 -18.14
CA HIS A 21 3.03 7.93 -19.09
C HIS A 21 3.60 6.63 -18.48
N ARG A 22 4.16 6.66 -17.26
CA ARG A 22 4.76 5.50 -16.58
C ARG A 22 3.79 4.80 -15.62
N VAL A 23 2.69 5.46 -15.25
CA VAL A 23 1.74 4.96 -14.26
C VAL A 23 0.39 4.70 -14.91
N LEU A 24 0.07 3.42 -15.09
CA LEU A 24 -1.19 2.99 -15.68
C LEU A 24 -2.39 3.23 -14.72
N GLY A 25 -2.20 2.96 -13.43
CA GLY A 25 -3.23 3.07 -12.41
C GLY A 25 -2.64 3.08 -11.00
N LEU A 26 -3.38 3.69 -10.08
CA LEU A 26 -3.00 3.92 -8.68
C LEU A 26 -3.97 3.22 -7.74
N ILE A 27 -3.44 2.57 -6.71
CA ILE A 27 -4.19 2.05 -5.58
C ILE A 27 -3.66 2.76 -4.33
N LEU A 28 -4.49 3.60 -3.72
CA LEU A 28 -4.10 4.53 -2.68
C LEU A 28 -4.83 4.19 -1.39
N ILE A 29 -4.10 3.87 -0.33
CA ILE A 29 -4.69 3.53 0.98
C ILE A 29 -4.39 4.66 1.96
N SER A 30 -5.45 5.26 2.51
CA SER A 30 -5.40 6.42 3.40
C SER A 30 -4.46 7.53 2.89
N PRO A 31 -4.68 8.03 1.66
CA PRO A 31 -3.71 8.93 1.01
C PRO A 31 -3.71 10.33 1.61
N LEU A 32 -2.59 11.03 1.39
CA LEU A 32 -2.37 12.43 1.74
C LEU A 32 -2.21 13.24 0.45
N CYS A 33 -2.61 14.51 0.48
CA CYS A 33 -2.43 15.42 -0.66
C CYS A 33 -2.13 16.87 -0.27
N LYS A 34 -2.47 17.31 0.95
CA LYS A 34 -2.22 18.67 1.41
C LYS A 34 -0.90 18.78 2.15
N ALA A 35 -0.42 20.01 2.30
CA ALA A 35 0.53 20.31 3.35
C ALA A 35 -0.06 19.95 4.74
N PRO A 36 0.77 19.52 5.71
CA PRO A 36 0.26 19.13 7.02
C PRO A 36 -0.46 20.31 7.69
N SER A 37 -1.62 20.01 8.28
CA SER A 37 -2.35 21.00 9.08
C SER A 37 -1.57 21.37 10.35
N TRP A 38 -1.88 22.49 10.99
CA TRP A 38 -1.19 22.89 12.23
C TRP A 38 -1.27 21.83 13.34
N THR A 39 -2.42 21.18 13.48
CA THR A 39 -2.60 20.09 14.45
C THR A 39 -1.80 18.85 14.07
N GLU A 40 -1.82 18.45 12.80
CA GLU A 40 -1.02 17.33 12.31
C GLU A 40 0.48 17.61 12.45
N TRP A 41 0.92 18.82 12.13
CA TRP A 41 2.29 19.28 12.30
C TRP A 41 2.73 19.18 13.75
N LEU A 42 1.90 19.64 14.70
CA LEU A 42 2.21 19.58 16.12
C LEU A 42 2.34 18.12 16.59
N LEU A 43 1.38 17.25 16.22
CA LEU A 43 1.41 15.82 16.55
C LEU A 43 2.65 15.13 15.96
N ASN A 44 2.96 15.42 14.69
CA ASN A 44 4.15 14.92 14.02
C ASN A 44 5.43 15.42 14.70
N LYS A 45 5.47 16.68 15.13
CA LYS A 45 6.64 17.28 15.78
C LYS A 45 6.89 16.67 17.16
N VAL A 46 5.85 16.48 17.97
CA VAL A 46 5.96 15.79 19.26
C VAL A 46 6.48 14.37 19.08
N MET A 47 5.89 13.61 18.16
CA MET A 47 6.31 12.24 17.86
C MET A 47 7.74 12.16 17.30
N SER A 48 8.11 13.09 16.43
CA SER A 48 9.46 13.21 15.87
C SER A 48 10.49 13.54 16.95
N ASN A 49 10.20 14.47 17.85
CA ASN A 49 11.09 14.80 18.98
C ASN A 49 11.23 13.59 19.93
N LEU A 50 10.14 12.91 20.26
CA LEU A 50 10.19 11.70 21.10
C LEU A 50 11.05 10.60 20.45
N LEU A 51 10.88 10.39 19.14
CA LEU A 51 11.66 9.39 18.40
C LEU A 51 13.15 9.79 18.29
N TYR A 52 13.47 11.09 18.22
CA TYR A 52 14.84 11.59 18.19
C TYR A 52 15.55 11.42 19.54
N PHE A 53 14.92 11.82 20.65
CA PHE A 53 15.54 11.77 21.98
C PHE A 53 15.50 10.38 22.62
N TYR A 54 14.40 9.65 22.47
CA TYR A 54 14.18 8.37 23.15
C TYR A 54 14.25 7.15 22.22
N GLY A 55 14.46 7.36 20.91
CA GLY A 55 14.47 6.28 19.94
C GLY A 55 13.11 5.60 19.79
N MET A 56 13.12 4.37 19.26
CA MET A 56 11.92 3.55 19.08
C MET A 56 11.49 2.90 20.41
N CYS A 57 11.18 3.73 21.40
CA CYS A 57 10.73 3.30 22.73
C CYS A 57 9.27 2.85 22.71
N GLY A 58 8.81 2.20 23.78
CA GLY A 58 7.43 1.72 23.90
C GLY A 58 6.37 2.80 23.64
N MET A 59 6.57 4.01 24.18
CA MET A 59 5.63 5.13 23.99
C MET A 59 5.51 5.53 22.52
N VAL A 60 6.61 5.61 21.78
CA VAL A 60 6.60 5.96 20.35
C VAL A 60 5.90 4.87 19.53
N LYS A 61 6.12 3.60 19.86
CA LYS A 61 5.41 2.48 19.24
C LYS A 61 3.90 2.61 19.45
N GLU A 62 3.47 2.88 20.68
CA GLU A 62 2.04 3.07 20.97
C GLU A 62 1.45 4.27 20.21
N LEU A 63 2.19 5.38 20.07
CA LEU A 63 1.73 6.53 19.30
C LEU A 63 1.60 6.22 17.80
N LEU A 64 2.55 5.48 17.22
CA LEU A 64 2.48 5.04 15.83
C LEU A 64 1.32 4.08 15.61
N LEU A 65 1.16 3.08 16.48
CA LEU A 65 0.01 2.17 16.46
C LEU A 65 -1.30 2.94 16.64
N LYS A 66 -1.32 3.97 17.49
CA LYS A 66 -2.47 4.85 17.71
C LYS A 66 -2.90 5.58 16.43
N ARG A 67 -1.92 5.99 15.63
CA ARG A 67 -2.12 6.74 14.39
C ARG A 67 -2.61 5.85 13.25
N TYR A 68 -2.04 4.66 13.11
CA TYR A 68 -2.28 3.82 11.94
C TYR A 68 -3.44 2.85 12.12
N PHE A 69 -3.67 2.35 13.33
CA PHE A 69 -4.72 1.36 13.58
C PHE A 69 -6.04 1.96 14.11
N SER A 70 -7.14 1.23 14.05
CA SER A 70 -8.37 1.54 14.77
C SER A 70 -8.23 1.30 16.28
N LYS A 71 -9.14 1.87 17.09
CA LYS A 71 -9.17 1.59 18.55
C LYS A 71 -9.54 0.15 18.85
N ASP A 72 -10.43 -0.42 18.04
CA ASP A 72 -11.03 -1.74 18.27
C ASP A 72 -9.97 -2.85 18.21
N ILE A 73 -8.98 -2.70 17.33
CA ILE A 73 -7.97 -3.73 17.05
C ILE A 73 -6.73 -3.60 17.95
N ARG A 74 -6.50 -2.42 18.56
CA ARG A 74 -5.38 -2.17 19.47
C ARG A 74 -5.50 -2.85 20.84
N GLY A 75 -6.71 -3.26 21.23
CA GLY A 75 -6.98 -3.77 22.57
C GLY A 75 -7.03 -2.66 23.64
N CYS A 76 -7.45 -3.03 24.84
CA CYS A 76 -7.48 -2.17 26.03
C CYS A 76 -6.46 -2.66 27.07
N ALA A 77 -6.23 -1.90 28.14
CA ALA A 77 -5.28 -2.28 29.21
C ALA A 77 -5.51 -3.68 29.82
N GLN A 78 -6.67 -4.31 29.59
CA GLN A 78 -7.00 -5.67 30.04
C GLN A 78 -7.13 -6.71 28.91
N VAL A 79 -7.12 -6.30 27.63
CA VAL A 79 -7.30 -7.20 26.49
C VAL A 79 -6.08 -7.07 25.56
N PRO A 80 -5.35 -8.16 25.29
CA PRO A 80 -4.25 -8.13 24.33
C PRO A 80 -4.73 -7.58 22.98
N GLY A 81 -3.96 -6.67 22.37
CA GLY A 81 -4.24 -6.23 21.01
C GLY A 81 -4.21 -7.42 20.04
N SER A 82 -4.84 -7.26 18.88
CA SER A 82 -4.86 -8.31 17.85
C SER A 82 -3.45 -8.77 17.43
N ASP A 83 -3.35 -9.99 16.89
CA ASP A 83 -2.11 -10.56 16.36
C ASP A 83 -1.42 -9.63 15.36
N VAL A 84 -2.19 -8.90 14.54
CA VAL A 84 -1.71 -7.93 13.55
C VAL A 84 -1.01 -6.75 14.23
N VAL A 85 -1.61 -6.21 15.28
CA VAL A 85 -1.01 -5.10 16.05
C VAL A 85 0.25 -5.57 16.78
N GLN A 86 0.25 -6.80 17.29
CA GLN A 86 1.43 -7.37 17.94
C GLN A 86 2.56 -7.62 16.92
N ALA A 87 2.25 -8.12 15.73
CA ALA A 87 3.21 -8.29 14.65
C ALA A 87 3.80 -6.95 14.18
N CYS A 88 2.95 -5.93 14.02
CA CYS A 88 3.40 -4.58 13.69
C CYS A 88 4.32 -4.01 14.77
N ARG A 89 3.97 -4.20 16.06
CA ARG A 89 4.80 -3.79 17.19
C ARG A 89 6.19 -4.41 17.13
N ARG A 90 6.29 -5.73 16.90
CA ARG A 90 7.58 -6.43 16.73
C ARG A 90 8.37 -5.87 15.55
N SER A 91 7.72 -5.67 14.40
CA SER A 91 8.38 -5.11 13.22
C SER A 91 8.93 -3.70 13.46
N LEU A 92 8.25 -2.87 14.26
CA LEU A 92 8.75 -1.55 14.64
C LEU A 92 10.02 -1.63 15.48
N GLU A 93 10.21 -2.66 16.30
CA GLU A 93 11.43 -2.83 17.13
C GLU A 93 12.67 -3.09 16.27
N GLU A 94 12.49 -3.79 15.15
CA GLU A 94 13.57 -4.10 14.20
C GLU A 94 13.98 -2.88 13.35
N ARG A 95 13.17 -1.82 13.30
CA ARG A 95 13.46 -0.64 12.48
C ARG A 95 14.44 0.29 13.17
N GLN A 96 15.40 0.79 12.38
CA GLN A 96 16.33 1.83 12.81
C GLN A 96 15.57 3.14 13.07
N SER A 97 15.58 3.61 14.32
CA SER A 97 14.83 4.79 14.78
C SER A 97 15.14 6.04 13.97
N LEU A 98 16.42 6.27 13.64
CA LEU A 98 16.86 7.41 12.85
C LEU A 98 16.26 7.43 11.44
N ASN A 99 16.11 6.27 10.80
CA ASN A 99 15.54 6.17 9.46
C ASN A 99 14.03 6.43 9.48
N VAL A 100 13.34 5.94 10.51
CA VAL A 100 11.91 6.23 10.71
C VAL A 100 11.72 7.72 10.99
N TRP A 101 12.61 8.32 11.79
CA TRP A 101 12.59 9.75 12.08
C TRP A 101 12.76 10.60 10.81
N ARG A 102 13.74 10.28 9.97
CA ARG A 102 13.96 10.94 8.67
C ARG A 102 12.73 10.85 7.76
N LEU A 103 12.08 9.68 7.73
CA LEU A 103 10.86 9.48 6.94
C LEU A 103 9.70 10.34 7.47
N LEU A 104 9.49 10.37 8.78
CA LEU A 104 8.45 11.19 9.40
C LEU A 104 8.70 12.69 9.17
N GLU A 105 9.95 13.14 9.27
CA GLU A 105 10.32 14.52 9.01
C GLU A 105 10.09 14.91 7.55
N ALA A 106 10.48 14.04 6.61
CA ALA A 106 10.24 14.25 5.18
C ALA A 106 8.74 14.38 4.84
N ILE A 107 7.89 13.54 5.45
CA ILE A 107 6.43 13.60 5.25
C ILE A 107 5.79 14.81 5.95
N ASN A 108 6.38 15.28 7.05
CA ASN A 108 5.95 16.50 7.71
C ASN A 108 6.34 17.76 6.92
N GLY A 109 7.34 17.69 6.04
CA GLY A 109 7.73 18.75 5.12
C GLY A 109 7.07 18.68 3.74
N ARG A 110 6.03 17.86 3.56
CA ARG A 110 5.41 17.62 2.25
C ARG A 110 4.73 18.88 1.69
N PRO A 111 4.94 19.23 0.40
CA PRO A 111 4.18 20.28 -0.26
C PRO A 111 2.74 19.84 -0.57
N ASP A 112 1.86 20.81 -0.82
CA ASP A 112 0.52 20.53 -1.33
C ASP A 112 0.57 20.12 -2.82
N ILE A 113 -0.02 18.97 -3.15
CA ILE A 113 -0.07 18.44 -4.52
C ILE A 113 -1.46 18.56 -5.17
N THR A 114 -2.41 19.20 -4.49
CA THR A 114 -3.83 19.29 -4.87
C THR A 114 -4.03 19.82 -6.28
N ASP A 115 -3.29 20.86 -6.68
CA ASP A 115 -3.43 21.49 -8.00
C ASP A 115 -3.07 20.54 -9.15
N GLY A 116 -2.17 19.57 -8.88
CA GLY A 116 -1.79 18.56 -9.85
C GLY A 116 -2.84 17.48 -10.06
N LEU A 117 -3.67 17.19 -9.04
CA LEU A 117 -4.59 16.05 -9.04
C LEU A 117 -5.64 16.11 -10.15
N ARG A 118 -6.12 17.30 -10.50
CA ARG A 118 -7.07 17.48 -11.63
C ARG A 118 -6.50 17.07 -12.99
N LYS A 119 -5.16 17.10 -13.12
CA LYS A 119 -4.45 16.72 -14.35
C LYS A 119 -4.05 15.25 -14.35
N LEU A 120 -4.39 14.49 -13.31
CA LEU A 120 -4.06 13.08 -13.19
C LEU A 120 -5.07 12.26 -14.00
N GLN A 121 -4.60 11.63 -15.09
CA GLN A 121 -5.44 10.83 -15.99
C GLN A 121 -5.42 9.33 -15.67
N CYS A 122 -4.59 8.89 -14.71
CA CYS A 122 -4.54 7.49 -14.34
C CYS A 122 -5.77 7.12 -13.48
N ARG A 123 -6.33 5.92 -13.70
CA ARG A 123 -7.42 5.47 -12.83
C ARG A 123 -6.86 5.25 -11.43
N SER A 124 -7.60 5.74 -10.44
CA SER A 124 -7.18 5.77 -9.05
C SER A 124 -8.26 5.12 -8.19
N LEU A 125 -7.92 4.01 -7.53
CA LEU A 125 -8.75 3.37 -6.53
C LEU A 125 -8.24 3.80 -5.15
N ILE A 126 -9.12 4.38 -4.35
CA ILE A 126 -8.79 4.94 -3.05
C ILE A 126 -9.51 4.15 -1.97
N PHE A 127 -8.78 3.68 -0.97
CA PHE A 127 -9.32 3.05 0.22
C PHE A 127 -9.05 3.94 1.43
N VAL A 128 -10.02 4.07 2.31
CA VAL A 128 -9.81 4.74 3.59
C VAL A 128 -10.73 4.13 4.65
N GLY A 129 -10.19 3.94 5.85
CA GLY A 129 -11.01 3.54 7.00
C GLY A 129 -11.73 4.75 7.62
N ASP A 130 -12.96 4.56 8.07
CA ASP A 130 -13.78 5.57 8.75
C ASP A 130 -13.13 6.11 10.05
N ASN A 131 -12.41 5.25 10.77
CA ASN A 131 -11.69 5.57 11.99
C ASN A 131 -10.26 6.07 11.72
N SER A 132 -9.88 6.26 10.46
CA SER A 132 -8.56 6.80 10.11
C SER A 132 -8.47 8.30 10.42
N PRO A 133 -7.37 8.78 11.04
CA PRO A 133 -7.11 10.23 11.14
C PRO A 133 -6.95 10.91 9.77
N PHE A 134 -6.77 10.14 8.69
CA PHE A 134 -6.60 10.64 7.33
C PHE A 134 -7.90 10.61 6.51
N HIS A 135 -9.03 10.20 7.11
CA HIS A 135 -10.33 10.08 6.44
C HIS A 135 -10.74 11.36 5.71
N ALA A 136 -10.75 12.49 6.41
CA ALA A 136 -11.09 13.79 5.82
C ALA A 136 -10.14 14.21 4.69
N GLU A 137 -8.86 13.84 4.76
CA GLU A 137 -7.89 14.15 3.71
C GLU A 137 -8.07 13.27 2.47
N ALA A 138 -8.39 11.98 2.65
CA ALA A 138 -8.71 11.07 1.55
C ALA A 138 -10.00 11.48 0.81
N LEU A 139 -11.04 11.89 1.54
CA LEU A 139 -12.26 12.46 0.96
C LEU A 139 -11.97 13.72 0.15
N TYR A 140 -11.15 14.62 0.72
CA TYR A 140 -10.73 15.83 0.03
C TYR A 140 -9.96 15.51 -1.25
N MET A 141 -8.98 14.59 -1.18
CA MET A 141 -8.20 14.17 -2.34
C MET A 141 -9.10 13.62 -3.45
N THR A 142 -10.05 12.77 -3.08
CA THR A 142 -11.05 12.19 -4.01
C THR A 142 -11.86 13.29 -4.69
N SER A 143 -12.28 14.34 -3.96
CA SER A 143 -13.02 15.46 -4.53
C SER A 143 -12.24 16.27 -5.58
N LYS A 144 -10.90 16.15 -5.58
CA LYS A 144 -10.00 16.88 -6.48
C LYS A 144 -9.57 16.06 -7.70
N LEU A 145 -9.83 14.76 -7.68
CA LEU A 145 -9.61 13.86 -8.81
C LEU A 145 -10.81 13.89 -9.76
N ASP A 146 -10.59 13.55 -11.04
CA ASP A 146 -11.70 13.38 -12.00
C ASP A 146 -12.51 12.14 -11.60
N ARG A 147 -13.82 12.33 -11.39
CA ARG A 147 -14.76 11.28 -10.96
C ARG A 147 -14.89 10.15 -11.98
N ARG A 148 -14.54 10.38 -13.25
CA ARG A 148 -14.53 9.33 -14.29
C ARG A 148 -13.38 8.34 -14.13
N TYR A 149 -12.31 8.76 -13.48
CA TYR A 149 -11.10 7.97 -13.31
C TYR A 149 -10.83 7.63 -11.84
N SER A 150 -11.67 8.04 -10.90
CA SER A 150 -11.46 7.79 -9.48
C SER A 150 -12.63 7.03 -8.84
N ALA A 151 -12.31 6.10 -7.95
CA ALA A 151 -13.27 5.40 -7.11
C ALA A 151 -12.77 5.43 -5.66
N LEU A 152 -13.69 5.65 -4.73
CA LEU A 152 -13.42 5.69 -3.30
C LEU A 152 -14.18 4.55 -2.62
N VAL A 153 -13.49 3.83 -1.74
CA VAL A 153 -14.02 2.77 -0.89
C VAL A 153 -13.76 3.15 0.55
N GLU A 154 -14.84 3.45 1.26
CA GLU A 154 -14.80 3.72 2.70
C GLU A 154 -15.04 2.41 3.45
N VAL A 155 -14.08 2.01 4.27
CA VAL A 155 -14.11 0.76 5.03
C VAL A 155 -14.55 1.08 6.45
N GLN A 156 -15.66 0.48 6.86
CA GLN A 156 -16.28 0.72 8.16
C GLN A 156 -15.50 0.05 9.29
N SER A 157 -15.50 0.65 10.47
CA SER A 157 -14.77 0.18 11.66
C SER A 157 -13.30 -0.15 11.38
N CYS A 158 -12.63 0.67 10.59
CA CYS A 158 -11.25 0.42 10.13
C CYS A 158 -10.36 1.66 10.32
N GLY A 159 -9.12 1.44 10.75
CA GLY A 159 -8.10 2.49 10.83
C GLY A 159 -7.49 2.82 9.47
N SER A 160 -6.30 3.40 9.50
CA SER A 160 -5.58 3.82 8.28
C SER A 160 -5.04 2.65 7.46
N MET A 161 -4.73 1.54 8.13
CA MET A 161 -4.09 0.36 7.53
C MET A 161 -5.13 -0.67 7.09
N VAL A 162 -5.96 -0.31 6.09
CA VAL A 162 -6.99 -1.20 5.55
C VAL A 162 -6.40 -2.55 5.09
N THR A 163 -5.17 -2.54 4.58
CA THR A 163 -4.45 -3.75 4.14
C THR A 163 -4.24 -4.77 5.24
N GLU A 164 -4.06 -4.29 6.48
CA GLU A 164 -3.75 -5.13 7.64
C GLU A 164 -5.00 -5.41 8.49
N GLU A 165 -5.89 -4.43 8.63
CA GLU A 165 -7.10 -4.56 9.46
C GLU A 165 -8.22 -5.32 8.74
N GLN A 166 -8.49 -4.98 7.48
CA GLN A 166 -9.61 -5.51 6.71
C GLN A 166 -9.22 -5.78 5.25
N PRO A 167 -8.27 -6.70 4.98
CA PRO A 167 -7.85 -7.02 3.61
C PRO A 167 -8.99 -7.55 2.74
N HIS A 168 -9.97 -8.23 3.34
CA HIS A 168 -11.15 -8.77 2.65
C HIS A 168 -11.99 -7.67 1.99
N ALA A 169 -12.09 -6.48 2.60
CA ALA A 169 -12.82 -5.34 2.04
C ALA A 169 -12.16 -4.81 0.74
N MET A 170 -10.87 -5.12 0.51
CA MET A 170 -10.14 -4.69 -0.68
C MET A 170 -10.30 -5.63 -1.87
N MET A 171 -10.71 -6.88 -1.64
CA MET A 171 -10.72 -7.93 -2.68
C MET A 171 -11.62 -7.58 -3.87
N ILE A 172 -12.90 -7.31 -3.60
CA ILE A 172 -13.89 -7.03 -4.65
C ILE A 172 -13.56 -5.73 -5.41
N PRO A 173 -13.28 -4.59 -4.76
CA PRO A 173 -12.95 -3.37 -5.49
C PRO A 173 -11.64 -3.49 -6.29
N LEU A 174 -10.66 -4.24 -5.78
CA LEU A 174 -9.40 -4.49 -6.49
C LEU A 174 -9.63 -5.35 -7.74
N GLU A 175 -10.46 -6.38 -7.65
CA GLU A 175 -10.87 -7.20 -8.79
C GLU A 175 -11.51 -6.34 -9.88
N TYR A 176 -12.53 -5.55 -9.54
CA TYR A 176 -13.18 -4.65 -10.50
C TYR A 176 -12.22 -3.64 -11.11
N PHE A 177 -11.29 -3.11 -10.31
CA PHE A 177 -10.29 -2.18 -10.79
C PHE A 177 -9.35 -2.83 -11.81
N LEU A 178 -8.86 -4.04 -11.53
CA LEU A 178 -7.99 -4.80 -12.45
C LEU A 178 -8.75 -5.28 -13.70
N MET A 179 -10.01 -5.67 -13.57
CA MET A 179 -10.90 -5.96 -14.70
C MET A 179 -11.03 -4.76 -15.64
N GLY A 180 -11.14 -3.55 -15.08
CA GLY A 180 -11.19 -2.30 -15.87
C GLY A 180 -9.96 -2.03 -16.73
N TYR A 181 -8.84 -2.71 -16.46
CA TYR A 181 -7.62 -2.69 -17.28
C TYR A 181 -7.44 -3.94 -18.15
N GLY A 182 -8.37 -4.91 -18.11
CA GLY A 182 -8.22 -6.20 -18.78
C GLY A 182 -7.12 -7.09 -18.18
N LEU A 183 -6.60 -6.73 -17.00
CA LEU A 183 -5.55 -7.47 -16.30
C LEU A 183 -6.12 -8.61 -15.45
N TYR A 184 -7.39 -8.50 -15.08
CA TYR A 184 -8.11 -9.57 -14.42
C TYR A 184 -8.83 -10.42 -15.45
N LYS A 185 -8.16 -11.50 -15.88
CA LYS A 185 -8.82 -12.61 -16.54
C LYS A 185 -9.24 -13.56 -15.43
N VAL A 186 -10.54 -13.66 -15.17
CA VAL A 186 -11.06 -14.83 -14.47
C VAL A 186 -10.60 -16.01 -15.32
N SER A 187 -9.60 -16.75 -14.84
CA SER A 187 -9.47 -18.13 -15.25
C SER A 187 -10.82 -18.74 -14.95
N SER A 188 -11.59 -19.07 -15.98
CA SER A 188 -12.80 -19.89 -15.89
C SER A 188 -12.46 -21.33 -15.43
N GLN A 189 -11.53 -21.48 -14.49
CA GLN A 189 -10.85 -22.69 -14.05
C GLN A 189 -11.14 -22.99 -12.56
N LEU A 190 -12.39 -22.80 -12.12
CA LEU A 190 -12.94 -23.69 -11.08
C LEU A 190 -14.08 -24.57 -11.57
N ASN A 191 -14.61 -24.35 -12.78
CA ASN A 191 -15.46 -25.33 -13.43
C ASN A 191 -14.59 -26.22 -14.33
N VAL A 192 -14.11 -27.31 -13.75
CA VAL A 192 -13.63 -28.47 -14.50
C VAL A 192 -14.78 -28.98 -15.36
N SER A 193 -14.89 -28.48 -16.59
CA SER A 193 -15.68 -29.12 -17.65
C SER A 193 -14.69 -29.78 -18.61
N PRO A 194 -14.66 -31.12 -18.70
CA PRO A 194 -13.60 -31.88 -19.36
C PRO A 194 -13.72 -31.91 -20.90
N ARG A 195 -14.45 -30.98 -21.52
CA ARG A 195 -14.80 -31.08 -22.95
C ARG A 195 -14.76 -29.72 -23.66
N SER A 196 -13.58 -29.15 -23.87
CA SER A 196 -13.37 -28.28 -25.04
C SER A 196 -11.88 -28.23 -25.44
N PRO A 197 -11.51 -28.48 -26.72
CA PRO A 197 -10.10 -28.52 -27.15
C PRO A 197 -9.53 -27.16 -27.58
N LEU A 198 -10.23 -26.04 -27.34
CA LEU A 198 -9.87 -24.72 -27.88
C LEU A 198 -9.78 -23.63 -26.80
N SER A 199 -9.05 -23.92 -25.71
CA SER A 199 -8.65 -22.92 -24.71
C SER A 199 -7.13 -22.70 -24.79
N PRO A 200 -6.62 -21.46 -24.71
CA PRO A 200 -5.17 -21.23 -24.77
C PRO A 200 -4.51 -21.87 -23.55
N LEU A 201 -3.55 -22.75 -23.81
CA LEU A 201 -2.82 -23.51 -22.79
C LEU A 201 -2.04 -22.52 -21.90
N CYS A 202 -2.48 -22.33 -20.66
CA CYS A 202 -1.57 -21.89 -19.61
C CYS A 202 -0.62 -23.06 -19.33
N ILE A 203 0.55 -23.03 -19.96
CA ILE A 203 1.63 -23.97 -19.67
C ILE A 203 2.13 -23.64 -18.27
N SER A 204 2.12 -24.62 -17.36
CA SER A 204 2.62 -24.41 -16.01
C SER A 204 4.12 -24.07 -16.06
N PRO A 205 4.65 -23.23 -15.14
CA PRO A 205 6.07 -22.86 -15.13
C PRO A 205 6.99 -24.07 -15.04
N GLU A 206 6.53 -25.17 -14.42
CA GLU A 206 7.31 -26.41 -14.32
C GLU A 206 7.49 -27.12 -15.68
N LEU A 207 6.58 -26.91 -16.64
CA LEU A 207 6.66 -27.45 -18.01
C LEU A 207 7.58 -26.63 -18.94
N LEU A 208 8.05 -25.47 -18.47
CA LEU A 208 9.08 -24.67 -19.15
C LEU A 208 10.48 -24.96 -18.59
N SER A 209 10.61 -25.93 -17.68
CA SER A 209 11.92 -26.42 -17.25
C SER A 209 12.61 -27.14 -18.41
N PRO A 210 13.93 -26.97 -18.60
CA PRO A 210 14.68 -27.66 -19.65
C PRO A 210 14.53 -29.18 -19.59
N GLU A 211 14.42 -29.75 -18.38
CA GLU A 211 14.22 -31.18 -18.17
C GLU A 211 12.86 -31.66 -18.69
N SER A 212 11.79 -30.89 -18.47
CA SER A 212 10.42 -31.26 -18.91
C SER A 212 10.21 -31.11 -20.42
N MET A 213 10.95 -30.20 -21.07
CA MET A 213 10.93 -30.03 -22.53
C MET A 213 11.78 -31.07 -23.28
N GLY A 214 12.39 -32.04 -22.58
CA GLY A 214 13.25 -33.06 -23.18
C GLY A 214 14.58 -32.51 -23.73
N LEU A 215 14.93 -31.27 -23.38
CA LEU A 215 16.16 -30.62 -23.82
C LEU A 215 17.28 -30.96 -22.84
N LYS A 216 18.21 -31.85 -23.24
CA LYS A 216 19.46 -32.10 -22.48
C LYS A 216 20.42 -30.91 -22.64
N LEU A 217 20.13 -29.79 -21.99
CA LEU A 217 21.05 -28.68 -21.90
C LEU A 217 22.13 -29.00 -20.86
N LYS A 218 23.39 -29.11 -21.29
CA LYS A 218 24.52 -29.16 -20.35
C LYS A 218 24.68 -27.77 -19.73
N PRO A 219 24.76 -27.64 -18.39
CA PRO A 219 24.95 -26.35 -17.77
C PRO A 219 26.28 -25.73 -18.22
N ILE A 220 26.21 -24.53 -18.82
CA ILE A 220 27.38 -23.74 -19.17
C ILE A 220 27.92 -23.15 -17.86
N LYS A 221 29.05 -23.67 -17.38
CA LYS A 221 29.75 -23.10 -16.22
C LYS A 221 30.36 -21.76 -16.61
N THR A 222 29.65 -20.66 -16.36
CA THR A 222 30.27 -19.34 -16.37
C THR A 222 31.10 -19.17 -15.10
N ARG A 223 32.42 -19.25 -15.22
CA ARG A 223 33.31 -18.86 -14.12
C ARG A 223 33.13 -17.36 -13.86
N ILE A 224 32.61 -17.02 -12.69
CA ILE A 224 32.71 -15.66 -12.16
C ILE A 224 34.13 -15.54 -11.61
N SER A 225 34.99 -14.78 -12.27
CA SER A 225 36.30 -14.41 -11.71
C SER A 225 36.05 -13.40 -10.60
N LEU A 226 36.02 -13.87 -9.35
CA LEU A 226 36.22 -13.01 -8.19
C LEU A 226 37.70 -12.59 -8.18
N HIS A 227 37.97 -11.37 -8.62
CA HIS A 227 39.23 -10.72 -8.27
C HIS A 227 39.10 -10.20 -6.84
N VAL A 228 39.99 -10.71 -5.98
CA VAL A 228 40.30 -10.20 -4.64
C VAL A 228 40.89 -8.79 -4.75
#